data_AF-A0A132F844-F1
#
_entry.id   AF-A0A132F844-F1
#
_cell.length_a   1.000
_cell.length_b   1.000
_cell.length_c   1.000
_cell.angle_alpha   90.00
_cell.angle_beta   90.00
_cell.angle_gamma   90.00
#
_symmetry.space_group_name_H-M   'P 1'
#
loop_
_entity.id
_entity.type
_entity.pdbx_description
1 polymer ?
#
loop_
_entity_poly.entity_id
_entity_poly.type
_entity_poly.pdbx_seq_one_letter_code
_entity_poly.pdbx_strand_id
1 'polypeptide(L)' 'MATFSMQAILYRRTIQVVLMADAGTASILVVDNDDGSHQSKTMKVRQYLDAGMTDEGVARHVLNVVAAAIERRGQRWTH' A
#
# COMPACT_ATOMS: atom_id res chain seq x y z
N MET A 1 -5.02 5.67 15.99
CA MET A 1 -6.10 5.78 14.97
C MET A 1 -5.44 5.81 13.59
N ALA A 2 -6.11 5.31 12.55
CA ALA A 2 -5.61 5.48 11.18
C ALA A 2 -5.70 6.96 10.79
N THR A 3 -4.62 7.50 10.26
CA THR A 3 -4.54 8.92 9.88
C THR A 3 -5.12 9.14 8.50
N PHE A 4 -4.93 8.18 7.60
CA PHE A 4 -5.43 8.27 6.22
C PHE A 4 -5.58 6.87 5.62
N SER A 5 -6.56 6.67 4.74
CA SER A 5 -6.72 5.45 3.96
C SER A 5 -6.94 5.77 2.49
N MET A 6 -6.38 4.93 1.63
CA MET A 6 -6.49 5.08 0.18
C MET A 6 -6.60 3.71 -0.48
N GLN A 7 -7.35 3.63 -1.57
CA GLN A 7 -7.45 2.41 -2.35
C GLN A 7 -7.34 2.67 -3.84
N ALA A 8 -6.85 1.66 -4.57
CA ALA A 8 -6.94 1.59 -6.02
C ALA A 8 -7.22 0.16 -6.47
N ILE A 9 -7.89 0.04 -7.61
CA ILE A 9 -8.16 -1.23 -8.27
C ILE A 9 -7.17 -1.34 -9.43
N LEU A 10 -6.40 -2.43 -9.45
CA LEU A 10 -5.42 -2.73 -10.49
C LEU A 10 -5.69 -4.13 -11.05
N TYR A 11 -6.10 -4.20 -12.32
CA TYR A 11 -6.59 -5.42 -12.95
C TYR A 11 -7.73 -6.05 -12.15
N ARG A 12 -7.49 -7.21 -11.51
CA ARG A 12 -8.44 -7.95 -10.66
C ARG A 12 -8.10 -7.83 -9.17
N ARG A 13 -7.20 -6.94 -8.80
CA ARG A 13 -6.73 -6.80 -7.42
C ARG A 13 -7.14 -5.45 -6.85
N THR A 14 -7.63 -5.48 -5.63
CA THR A 14 -7.90 -4.27 -4.83
C THR A 14 -6.70 -4.04 -3.93
N ILE A 15 -6.05 -2.89 -4.06
CA ILE A 15 -4.94 -2.47 -3.22
C ILE A 15 -5.47 -1.42 -2.26
N GLN A 16 -5.39 -1.68 -0.96
CA GLN A 16 -5.74 -0.75 0.09
C GLN A 16 -4.49 -0.38 0.88
N VAL A 17 -4.29 0.90 1.14
CA VAL A 17 -3.22 1.45 1.94
C VAL A 17 -3.85 2.17 3.11
N VAL A 18 -3.44 1.81 4.33
CA VAL A 18 -3.86 2.44 5.58
C VAL A 18 -2.62 3.02 6.24
N LEU A 19 -2.56 4.34 6.30
CA LEU A 19 -1.47 5.07 6.93
C LEU A 19 -1.76 5.28 8.42
N MET A 20 -0.80 4.89 9.26
CA MET A 20 -0.75 5.20 10.69
C MET A 20 0.41 6.18 10.92
N ALA A 21 0.14 7.48 10.73
CA ALA A 21 1.19 8.50 10.77
C ALA A 21 1.88 8.58 12.14
N ASP A 22 1.09 8.46 13.21
CA ASP A 22 1.59 8.41 14.60
C ASP A 22 2.60 7.27 14.82
N ALA A 23 2.29 6.09 14.28
CA ALA A 23 3.16 4.93 14.31
C ALA A 23 4.28 4.98 13.24
N GLY A 24 4.24 5.94 12.31
CA GLY A 24 5.18 6.02 11.18
C GLY A 24 5.13 4.80 10.26
N THR A 25 3.97 4.15 10.13
CA THR A 25 3.80 2.92 9.34
C THR A 25 2.64 3.02 8.37
N ALA A 26 2.74 2.30 7.25
CA ALA A 26 1.64 2.08 6.32
C ALA A 26 1.38 0.58 6.19
N SER A 27 0.12 0.19 6.42
CA SER A 27 -0.37 -1.16 6.19
C SER A 27 -0.96 -1.24 4.79
N ILE A 28 -0.50 -2.21 4.02
CA ILE A 28 -0.93 -2.46 2.65
C ILE A 28 -1.69 -3.78 2.66
N LEU A 29 -2.87 -3.78 2.08
CA LEU A 29 -3.67 -4.97 1.85
C LEU A 29 -3.90 -5.09 0.34
N VAL A 30 -3.55 -6.24 -0.23
CA VAL A 30 -3.83 -6.59 -1.62
C VAL A 30 -4.81 -7.74 -1.60
N VAL A 31 -5.99 -7.52 -2.17
CA VAL A 31 -7.04 -8.52 -2.29
C VAL A 31 -7.14 -8.93 -3.74
N ASP A 32 -6.97 -10.22 -4.04
CA ASP A 32 -7.27 -10.77 -5.35
C ASP A 32 -8.77 -11.10 -5.40
N ASN A 33 -9.51 -10.40 -6.27
CA ASN A 33 -10.97 -10.51 -6.31
C ASN A 33 -11.46 -11.83 -6.94
N ASP A 34 -10.58 -12.63 -7.55
CA ASP A 34 -10.94 -13.88 -8.24
C ASP A 34 -10.80 -15.10 -7.32
N ASP A 35 -9.65 -15.22 -6.65
CA ASP A 35 -9.32 -16.35 -5.76
C ASP A 35 -9.65 -16.04 -4.28
N GLY A 36 -9.99 -14.79 -3.97
CA GLY A 36 -10.19 -14.33 -2.59
C GLY A 36 -8.91 -14.35 -1.77
N SER A 37 -7.73 -14.41 -2.41
CA SER A 37 -6.44 -14.35 -1.71
C SER A 37 -6.19 -12.94 -1.17
N HIS A 38 -5.66 -12.86 0.05
CA HIS A 38 -5.34 -11.60 0.70
C HIS A 38 -3.86 -11.60 1.08
N GLN A 39 -3.13 -10.58 0.65
CA GLN A 39 -1.76 -10.34 1.08
C GLN A 39 -1.70 -9.04 1.87
N SER A 40 -1.19 -9.11 3.08
CA SER A 40 -0.95 -7.92 3.90
C SER A 40 0.54 -7.70 4.10
N LYS A 41 0.96 -6.43 4.07
CA LYS A 41 2.33 -6.04 4.35
C LYS A 41 2.36 -4.69 5.06
N THR A 42 3.12 -4.59 6.13
CA THR A 42 3.39 -3.32 6.80
C THR A 42 4.76 -2.79 6.36
N MET A 43 4.84 -1.50 6.09
CA MET A 43 6.07 -0.80 5.78
C MET A 43 6.29 0.41 6.69
N LYS A 44 7.56 0.72 6.97
CA LYS A 44 7.93 1.95 7.68
C LYS A 44 7.93 3.11 6.69
N VAL A 45 7.25 4.18 7.05
CA VAL A 45 7.09 5.40 6.22
C VAL A 45 7.50 6.67 6.95
N ARG A 46 8.02 6.54 8.18
CA ARG A 46 8.53 7.65 9.01
C ARG A 46 9.43 8.60 8.21
N GLN A 47 10.34 8.04 7.42
CA GLN A 47 11.26 8.80 6.56
C GLN A 47 10.57 9.76 5.57
N TYR A 48 9.37 9.43 5.09
CA TYR A 48 8.62 10.28 4.18
C TYR A 48 7.87 11.39 4.94
N LEU A 49 7.35 11.06 6.12
CA LEU A 49 6.72 12.02 7.03
C LEU A 49 7.74 13.04 7.55
N ASP A 50 8.92 12.58 7.97
CA ASP A 50 10.03 13.42 8.43
C ASP A 50 10.58 14.32 7.31
N ALA A 51 10.46 13.88 6.05
CA ALA A 51 10.80 14.69 4.87
C ALA A 51 9.72 15.75 4.52
N GLY A 52 8.66 15.85 5.31
CA GLY A 52 7.57 16.83 5.13
C GLY A 52 6.51 16.43 4.11
N MET A 53 6.46 15.16 3.67
CA MET A 53 5.35 14.69 2.84
C MET A 53 4.05 14.65 3.65
N THR A 54 2.96 15.10 3.03
CA THR A 54 1.62 15.00 3.62
C THR A 54 1.19 13.53 3.72
N ASP A 55 0.26 13.24 4.64
CA ASP A 55 -0.31 11.90 4.81
C ASP A 55 -0.87 11.33 3.50
N GLU A 56 -1.60 12.14 2.74
CA GLU A 56 -2.08 11.78 1.40
C GLU A 56 -0.90 11.48 0.45
N GLY A 57 0.11 12.35 0.44
CA GLY A 57 1.29 12.18 -0.40
C GLY A 57 2.04 10.88 -0.11
N VAL A 58 2.19 10.53 1.18
CA VAL A 58 2.80 9.27 1.61
C VAL A 58 1.95 8.09 1.17
N ALA A 59 0.64 8.10 1.46
CA ALA A 59 -0.25 6.99 1.10
C ALA A 59 -0.30 6.78 -0.43
N ARG A 60 -0.35 7.85 -1.21
CA ARG A 60 -0.31 7.80 -2.68
C ARG A 60 1.04 7.32 -3.20
N HIS A 61 2.15 7.75 -2.59
CA HIS A 61 3.47 7.24 -2.95
C HIS A 61 3.58 5.72 -2.71
N VAL A 62 3.15 5.27 -1.54
CA VAL A 62 3.11 3.84 -1.20
C VAL A 62 2.24 3.06 -2.17
N LEU A 63 1.05 3.57 -2.48
CA LEU A 63 0.12 2.96 -3.44
C LEU A 63 0.76 2.81 -4.82
N ASN A 64 1.42 3.85 -5.32
CA ASN A 64 2.09 3.82 -6.62
C ASN A 64 3.26 2.82 -6.64
N VAL A 65 4.05 2.75 -5.56
CA VAL A 65 5.14 1.77 -5.44
C VAL A 65 4.59 0.35 -5.47
N VAL A 66 3.51 0.07 -4.73
CA VAL A 66 2.87 -1.25 -4.69
C VAL A 66 2.25 -1.61 -6.04
N ALA A 67 1.51 -0.68 -6.65
CA ALA A 67 0.94 -0.84 -7.99
C ALA A 67 2.04 -1.18 -9.02
N ALA A 68 3.09 -0.36 -9.10
CA ALA A 68 4.22 -0.60 -10.00
C ALA A 68 4.94 -1.92 -9.71
N ALA A 69 4.94 -2.39 -8.46
CA ALA A 69 5.54 -3.66 -8.08
C ALA A 69 4.66 -4.85 -8.49
N ILE A 70 3.33 -4.71 -8.44
CA ILE A 70 2.38 -5.70 -8.95
C ILE A 70 2.46 -5.78 -10.48
N GLU A 71 2.44 -4.62 -11.16
CA GLU A 71 2.57 -4.51 -12.62
C GLU A 71 3.89 -5.13 -13.11
N ARG A 72 5.03 -4.74 -12.50
CA ARG A 72 6.34 -5.29 -12.88
C ARG A 72 6.47 -6.77 -12.60
N ARG A 73 5.84 -7.28 -11.55
CA ARG A 73 5.99 -8.70 -11.20
C ARG A 73 5.08 -9.63 -11.97
N GLY A 74 4.00 -9.16 -12.61
CA GLY A 74 3.16 -9.86 -13.59
C GLY A 74 2.60 -11.27 -13.26
N GLN A 75 3.15 -12.01 -12.29
CA GLN A 75 3.00 -13.45 -12.13
C GLN A 75 3.70 -14.10 -10.93
N ARG A 76 4.61 -13.45 -10.17
CA ARG A 76 5.28 -14.17 -9.05
C ARG A 76 5.67 -13.28 -7.86
N TRP A 77 4.80 -13.30 -6.84
CA TRP A 77 5.15 -12.98 -5.44
C TRP A 77 4.96 -14.26 -4.61
N THR A 78 5.77 -15.26 -4.91
CA THR A 78 5.95 -16.46 -4.09
C THR A 78 7.43 -16.81 -4.10
N HIS A 79 8.12 -16.46 -3.00
CA HIS A 79 9.15 -17.30 -2.41
C HIS A 79 9.41 -16.86 -0.97
#